data_AF-A0A7V9M2K4-F1
#
_entry.id   AF-A0A7V9M2K4-F1
#
_cell.length_a   1.000
_cell.length_b   1.000
_cell.length_c   1.000
_cell.angle_alpha   90.00
_cell.angle_beta   90.00
_cell.angle_gamma   90.00
#
_symmetry.space_group_name_H-M   'P 1'
#
loop_
_entity.id
_entity.type
_entity.pdbx_description
1 polymer ?
#
loop_
_entity_poly.entity_id
_entity_poly.type
_entity_poly.pdbx_seq_one_letter_code
_entity_poly.pdbx_strand_id
1 'polypeptide(L)'
;MKKINRISWIAIITFFLASCGSTGKKEKEGALNDKKAEIEKLKNDKIKLDAKLRTLEIELAKSDTGASKTINAKLVSISPVVLQNFSHYLDLQGRVDAENISYITPRGMGGQVRAIFVKEGDNVKKGQLLLKLDDAIGRQNVVAMRQSMEAVKTQLALAR
;
A
#
# COMPACT_ATOMS: atom_id res chain seq x y z
N MET A 1 53.25 -15.90 32.77
CA MET A 1 54.56 -16.09 32.12
C MET A 1 54.42 -16.73 30.72
N LYS A 2 53.56 -16.16 29.84
CA LYS A 2 53.24 -16.71 28.50
C LYS A 2 53.90 -15.93 27.35
N LYS A 3 54.72 -14.92 27.65
CA LYS A 3 55.36 -14.06 26.64
C LYS A 3 56.82 -14.42 26.35
N ILE A 4 57.52 -15.11 27.24
CA ILE A 4 58.95 -15.43 27.06
C ILE A 4 59.18 -16.63 26.10
N ASN A 5 58.28 -17.63 26.12
CA ASN A 5 58.33 -18.77 25.19
C ASN A 5 57.96 -18.42 23.74
N ARG A 6 57.26 -17.29 23.51
CA ARG A 6 56.91 -16.82 22.15
C ARG A 6 58.06 -16.08 21.47
N ILE A 7 58.95 -15.44 22.23
CA ILE A 7 60.08 -14.69 21.69
C ILE A 7 61.20 -15.65 21.23
N SER A 8 61.39 -16.77 21.92
CA SER A 8 62.35 -17.81 21.51
C SER A 8 61.98 -18.48 20.17
N TRP A 9 60.70 -18.65 19.87
CA TRP A 9 60.24 -19.19 18.58
C TRP A 9 60.44 -18.24 17.39
N ILE A 10 60.43 -16.92 17.62
CA ILE A 10 60.61 -15.92 16.56
C ILE A 10 62.10 -15.76 16.19
N ALA A 11 63.02 -15.95 17.14
CA ALA A 11 64.46 -15.89 16.89
C ALA A 11 65.00 -17.08 16.04
N ILE A 12 64.32 -18.22 16.05
CA ILE A 12 64.71 -19.41 15.27
C ILE A 12 64.27 -19.32 13.79
N ILE A 13 63.17 -18.61 13.50
CA ILE A 13 62.66 -18.48 12.12
C ILE A 13 63.46 -17.43 11.33
N THR A 14 63.94 -16.36 11.95
CA THR A 14 64.78 -15.34 11.28
C THR A 14 66.19 -15.83 10.95
N PHE A 15 66.70 -16.88 11.60
CA PHE A 15 68.00 -17.47 11.25
C PHE A 15 67.93 -18.35 9.99
N PHE A 16 66.75 -18.83 9.60
CA PHE A 16 66.59 -19.71 8.43
C PHE A 16 66.51 -18.98 7.07
N LEU A 17 66.22 -17.68 7.06
CA LEU A 17 66.12 -16.89 5.81
C LEU A 17 67.44 -16.24 5.35
N ALA A 18 68.52 -16.37 6.12
CA ALA A 18 69.84 -15.84 5.75
C ALA A 18 70.75 -16.87 5.04
N SER A 19 70.29 -18.10 4.79
CA SER A 19 71.12 -19.19 4.22
C SER A 19 70.66 -19.71 2.85
N CYS A 20 69.99 -18.87 2.05
CA CYS A 20 69.82 -19.20 0.63
C CYS A 20 69.94 -17.97 -0.26
N GLY A 21 71.20 -17.57 -0.47
CA GLY A 21 71.62 -16.61 -1.49
C GLY A 21 73.15 -16.61 -1.62
N SER A 22 73.66 -16.87 -2.83
CA SER A 22 75.07 -16.95 -3.31
C SER A 22 75.71 -18.35 -3.28
N THR A 23 76.38 -18.90 -4.30
CA THR A 23 76.90 -18.41 -5.59
C THR A 23 77.43 -19.59 -6.44
N GLY A 24 77.41 -19.47 -7.79
CA GLY A 24 78.34 -20.12 -8.75
C GLY A 24 77.93 -21.49 -9.33
N LYS A 25 77.35 -21.59 -10.53
CA LYS A 25 78.04 -21.72 -11.85
C LYS A 25 79.23 -22.69 -11.76
N LYS A 26 79.11 -23.97 -12.14
CA LYS A 26 79.12 -24.51 -13.52
C LYS A 26 78.58 -25.95 -13.44
N GLU A 27 77.50 -26.29 -14.17
CA GLU A 27 77.03 -27.67 -14.52
C GLU A 27 75.55 -27.69 -14.97
N LYS A 28 74.77 -26.62 -14.74
CA LYS A 28 73.31 -26.58 -15.00
C LYS A 28 72.87 -26.06 -16.38
N GLU A 29 73.68 -26.16 -17.43
CA GLU A 29 73.25 -25.69 -18.78
C GLU A 29 72.64 -26.79 -19.66
N GLY A 30 72.93 -28.08 -19.42
CA GLY A 30 72.29 -29.19 -20.15
C GLY A 30 70.84 -29.44 -19.72
N ALA A 31 70.58 -29.56 -18.42
CA ALA A 31 69.27 -29.94 -17.88
C ALA A 31 68.16 -28.88 -18.02
N LEU A 32 68.52 -27.61 -18.27
CA LEU A 32 67.55 -26.52 -18.48
C LEU A 32 67.05 -26.46 -19.93
N ASN A 33 67.89 -26.82 -20.89
CA ASN A 33 67.52 -26.83 -22.31
C ASN A 33 66.65 -28.04 -22.66
N ASP A 34 66.91 -29.21 -22.06
CA ASP A 34 66.06 -30.39 -22.25
C ASP A 34 64.64 -30.19 -21.69
N LYS A 35 64.53 -29.58 -20.50
CA LYS A 35 63.22 -29.25 -19.91
C LYS A 35 62.44 -28.20 -20.70
N LYS A 36 63.12 -27.24 -21.33
CA LYS A 36 62.48 -26.27 -22.23
C LYS A 36 61.97 -26.93 -23.52
N ALA A 37 62.76 -27.84 -24.10
CA ALA A 37 62.35 -28.59 -25.28
C ALA A 37 61.15 -29.53 -25.00
N GLU A 38 61.10 -30.14 -23.81
CA GLU A 38 59.98 -30.99 -23.39
C GLU A 38 58.69 -30.18 -23.13
N ILE A 39 58.80 -28.97 -22.58
CA ILE A 39 57.67 -28.05 -22.41
C ILE A 39 57.11 -27.59 -23.76
N GLU A 40 57.96 -27.28 -24.75
CA GLU A 40 57.50 -26.92 -26.09
C GLU A 40 56.81 -28.09 -26.80
N LYS A 41 57.33 -29.31 -26.66
CA LYS A 41 56.67 -30.53 -27.16
C LYS A 41 55.30 -30.73 -26.50
N LEU A 42 55.21 -30.66 -25.17
CA LEU A 42 53.96 -30.80 -24.43
C LEU A 42 52.94 -29.69 -24.77
N LYS A 43 53.40 -28.46 -25.05
CA LYS A 43 52.54 -27.36 -25.47
C LYS A 43 52.00 -27.57 -26.88
N ASN A 44 52.83 -28.05 -27.80
CA ASN A 44 52.41 -28.42 -29.15
C ASN A 44 51.42 -29.60 -29.14
N ASP A 45 51.65 -30.58 -28.27
CA ASP A 45 50.75 -31.71 -28.10
C ASP A 45 49.43 -31.27 -27.47
N LYS A 46 49.43 -30.34 -26.52
CA LYS A 46 48.20 -29.71 -25.99
C LYS A 46 47.38 -29.03 -27.08
N ILE A 47 48.02 -28.25 -27.94
CA ILE A 47 47.33 -27.57 -29.06
C ILE A 47 46.73 -28.60 -30.03
N LYS A 48 47.47 -29.67 -30.35
CA LYS A 48 46.97 -30.76 -31.21
C LYS A 48 45.83 -31.54 -30.54
N LEU A 49 45.93 -31.78 -29.23
CA LEU A 49 44.90 -32.47 -28.47
C LEU A 49 43.64 -31.61 -28.40
N ASP A 50 43.75 -30.32 -28.09
CA ASP A 50 42.63 -29.37 -28.05
C ASP A 50 41.97 -29.21 -29.42
N ALA A 51 42.75 -29.21 -30.50
CA ALA A 51 42.22 -29.22 -31.86
C ALA A 51 41.41 -30.50 -32.14
N LYS A 52 41.93 -31.68 -31.75
CA LYS A 52 41.21 -32.94 -31.85
C LYS A 52 39.98 -32.99 -30.94
N LEU A 53 40.06 -32.39 -29.77
CA LEU A 53 38.96 -32.30 -28.81
C LEU A 53 37.82 -31.48 -29.42
N ARG A 54 38.13 -30.33 -30.03
CA ARG A 54 37.14 -29.52 -30.76
C ARG A 54 36.56 -30.23 -31.96
N THR A 55 37.36 -30.95 -32.75
CA THR A 55 36.81 -31.71 -33.90
C THR A 55 35.90 -32.83 -33.41
N LEU A 56 36.29 -33.55 -32.36
CA LEU A 56 35.46 -34.61 -31.75
C LEU A 56 34.20 -34.03 -31.09
N GLU A 57 34.26 -32.85 -30.46
CA GLU A 57 33.09 -32.14 -29.93
C GLU A 57 32.13 -31.70 -31.04
N ILE A 58 32.65 -31.26 -32.19
CA ILE A 58 31.84 -30.89 -33.37
C ILE A 58 31.23 -32.15 -34.02
N GLU A 59 31.98 -33.25 -34.10
CA GLU A 59 31.48 -34.53 -34.61
C GLU A 59 30.45 -35.15 -33.65
N LEU A 60 30.66 -35.03 -32.34
CA LEU A 60 29.67 -35.38 -31.32
C LEU A 60 28.45 -34.48 -31.40
N ALA A 61 28.58 -33.16 -31.58
CA ALA A 61 27.42 -32.28 -31.75
C ALA A 61 26.58 -32.61 -33.01
N LYS A 62 27.19 -33.22 -34.03
CA LYS A 62 26.50 -33.69 -35.24
C LYS A 62 25.91 -35.10 -35.11
N SER A 63 26.50 -35.96 -34.27
CA SER A 63 26.13 -37.38 -34.14
C SER A 63 25.29 -37.67 -32.90
N ASP A 64 25.42 -36.85 -31.86
CA ASP A 64 24.70 -36.96 -30.60
C ASP A 64 23.46 -36.04 -30.63
N THR A 65 22.38 -36.55 -31.20
CA THR A 65 21.04 -35.96 -31.05
C THR A 65 20.53 -36.01 -29.59
N GLY A 66 21.28 -36.60 -28.66
CA GLY A 66 21.01 -36.63 -27.22
C GLY A 66 21.66 -35.50 -26.42
N ALA A 67 22.58 -34.74 -27.00
CA ALA A 67 23.15 -33.52 -26.41
C ALA A 67 22.23 -32.29 -26.53
N SER A 68 21.03 -32.46 -27.10
CA SER A 68 19.87 -31.72 -26.60
C SER A 68 19.55 -32.28 -25.22
N LYS A 69 20.44 -32.03 -24.24
CA LYS A 69 19.99 -31.82 -22.87
C LYS A 69 18.97 -30.72 -23.01
N THR A 70 17.73 -31.14 -23.11
CA THR A 70 16.53 -30.39 -22.84
C THR A 70 16.89 -29.48 -21.70
N ILE A 71 17.22 -28.23 -22.02
CA ILE A 71 17.11 -27.15 -21.07
C ILE A 71 15.69 -27.37 -20.58
N ASN A 72 15.55 -27.81 -19.32
CA ASN A 72 14.26 -28.00 -18.66
C ASN A 72 13.68 -26.59 -18.48
N ALA A 73 13.39 -25.93 -19.59
CA ALA A 73 12.83 -24.62 -19.69
C ALA A 73 11.39 -24.80 -19.26
N LYS A 74 11.17 -24.63 -17.95
CA LYS A 74 9.84 -24.60 -17.41
C LYS A 74 9.15 -23.41 -18.06
N LEU A 75 8.12 -23.71 -18.86
CA LEU A 75 7.35 -22.69 -19.53
C LEU A 75 6.73 -21.78 -18.47
N VAL A 76 7.14 -20.52 -18.46
CA VAL A 76 6.61 -19.49 -17.57
C VAL A 76 6.00 -18.40 -18.43
N SER A 77 4.81 -17.95 -18.04
CA SER A 77 4.15 -16.81 -18.65
C SER A 77 4.43 -15.60 -17.79
N ILE A 78 4.93 -14.52 -18.41
CA ILE A 78 5.11 -13.22 -17.77
C ILE A 78 4.04 -12.26 -18.27
N SER A 79 3.49 -11.45 -17.38
CA SER A 79 2.61 -10.34 -17.74
C SER A 79 3.31 -9.03 -17.41
N PRO A 80 3.48 -8.12 -18.38
CA PRO A 80 4.07 -6.81 -18.11
C PRO A 80 3.14 -5.98 -17.22
N VAL A 81 3.72 -5.25 -16.27
CA VAL A 81 2.96 -4.32 -15.42
C VAL A 81 2.77 -3.03 -16.21
N VAL A 82 1.51 -2.71 -16.50
CA VAL A 82 1.11 -1.47 -17.17
C VAL A 82 0.40 -0.56 -16.18
N LEU A 83 0.70 0.74 -16.24
CA LEU A 83 0.02 1.73 -15.41
C LEU A 83 -1.43 1.84 -15.90
N GLN A 84 -2.38 1.53 -15.00
CA GLN A 84 -3.80 1.69 -15.28
C GLN A 84 -4.45 2.45 -14.13
N ASN A 85 -5.48 3.22 -14.47
CA ASN A 85 -6.28 3.92 -13.48
C ASN A 85 -7.12 2.91 -12.72
N PHE A 86 -6.87 2.81 -11.42
CA PHE A 86 -7.65 1.99 -10.52
C PHE A 86 -8.67 2.88 -9.79
N SER A 87 -9.97 2.59 -9.95
CA SER A 87 -11.03 3.24 -9.18
C SER A 87 -11.56 2.30 -8.10
N HIS A 88 -11.31 2.62 -6.83
CA HIS A 88 -11.90 1.90 -5.69
C HIS A 88 -13.21 2.60 -5.30
N TYR A 89 -14.30 1.84 -5.25
CA TYR A 89 -15.57 2.29 -4.66
C TYR A 89 -15.87 1.48 -3.40
N LEU A 90 -16.54 2.11 -2.45
CA LEU A 90 -17.06 1.47 -1.25
C LEU A 90 -18.57 1.65 -1.25
N ASP A 91 -19.30 0.55 -1.38
CA ASP A 91 -20.75 0.56 -1.36
C ASP A 91 -21.24 0.57 0.08
N LEU A 92 -21.67 1.76 0.53
CA LEU A 92 -22.26 1.95 1.85
C LEU A 92 -23.79 1.91 1.73
N GLN A 93 -24.41 1.05 2.51
CA GLN A 93 -25.86 1.01 2.64
C GLN A 93 -26.30 2.01 3.70
N GLY A 94 -27.25 2.87 3.35
CA GLY A 94 -27.81 3.87 4.24
C GLY A 94 -29.34 3.86 4.18
N ARG A 95 -29.97 4.35 5.25
CA ARG A 95 -31.40 4.60 5.30
C ARG A 95 -31.64 6.10 5.21
N VAL A 96 -32.58 6.51 4.37
CA VAL A 96 -33.07 7.89 4.32
C VAL A 96 -34.14 8.06 5.39
N ASP A 97 -33.99 9.07 6.22
CA ASP A 97 -34.98 9.45 7.23
C ASP A 97 -35.22 10.96 7.20
N ALA A 98 -36.33 11.39 7.80
CA ALA A 98 -36.66 12.80 7.90
C ALA A 98 -35.72 13.49 8.89
N GLU A 99 -35.12 14.62 8.48
CA GLU A 99 -34.25 15.41 9.37
C GLU A 99 -35.04 16.03 10.54
N ASN A 100 -36.28 16.46 10.28
CA ASN A 100 -37.13 17.11 11.26
C ASN A 100 -38.56 16.55 11.20
N ILE A 101 -39.00 15.94 12.30
CA ILE A 101 -40.38 15.46 12.46
C ILE A 101 -41.08 16.37 13.46
N SER A 102 -42.19 16.99 13.05
CA SER A 102 -42.98 17.87 13.91
C SER A 102 -44.40 17.32 14.08
N TYR A 103 -44.77 17.06 15.33
CA TYR A 103 -46.12 16.62 15.68
C TYR A 103 -47.01 17.84 15.92
N ILE A 104 -48.17 17.86 15.25
CA ILE A 104 -49.15 18.93 15.36
C ILE A 104 -50.17 18.51 16.42
N THR A 105 -50.21 19.24 17.54
CA THR A 105 -51.18 19.02 18.62
C THR A 105 -51.88 20.33 19.01
N PRO A 106 -53.15 20.27 19.45
CA PRO A 106 -53.80 21.43 20.05
C PRO A 106 -53.02 21.90 21.28
N ARG A 107 -52.77 23.20 21.41
CA ARG A 107 -52.27 23.77 22.66
C ARG A 107 -53.46 24.13 23.55
N GLY A 108 -53.54 23.52 24.73
CA GLY A 108 -54.59 23.78 25.71
C GLY A 108 -55.72 22.76 25.68
N MET A 109 -56.95 23.18 26.01
CA MET A 109 -58.12 22.31 25.92
C MET A 109 -58.32 21.84 24.47
N GLY A 110 -58.53 20.53 24.32
CA GLY A 110 -58.99 19.97 23.06
C GLY A 110 -60.32 20.62 22.62
N GLY A 111 -60.63 20.50 21.34
CA GLY A 111 -61.85 21.07 20.78
C GLY A 111 -62.29 20.27 19.56
N GLN A 112 -63.52 20.52 19.11
CA GLN A 112 -64.02 19.91 17.88
C GLN A 112 -63.37 20.57 16.67
N VAL A 113 -63.03 19.77 15.66
CA VAL A 113 -62.48 20.28 14.40
C VAL A 113 -63.61 20.92 13.60
N ARG A 114 -63.48 22.22 13.32
CA ARG A 114 -64.47 22.98 12.54
C ARG A 114 -64.14 23.04 11.06
N ALA A 115 -62.85 23.15 10.73
CA ALA A 115 -62.39 23.21 9.34
C ALA A 115 -60.95 22.70 9.21
N ILE A 116 -60.67 22.05 8.08
CA ILE A 116 -59.34 21.59 7.67
C ILE A 116 -58.97 22.34 6.39
N PHE A 117 -57.78 22.95 6.35
CA PHE A 117 -57.35 23.82 5.24
C PHE A 117 -56.25 23.22 4.37
N VAL A 118 -55.84 21.98 4.67
CA VAL A 118 -54.76 21.28 3.97
C VAL A 118 -55.19 19.87 3.62
N LYS A 119 -54.59 19.31 2.57
CA LYS A 119 -54.76 17.92 2.18
C LYS A 119 -53.49 17.13 2.46
N GLU A 120 -53.64 15.81 2.55
CA GLU A 120 -52.51 14.91 2.71
C GLU A 120 -51.55 15.04 1.51
N GLY A 121 -50.26 15.21 1.80
CA GLY A 121 -49.21 15.42 0.79
C GLY A 121 -48.97 16.89 0.40
N ASP A 122 -49.76 17.85 0.90
CA ASP A 122 -49.55 19.26 0.62
C ASP A 122 -48.27 19.79 1.30
N ASN A 123 -47.52 20.64 0.58
CA ASN A 123 -46.40 21.37 1.15
C ASN A 123 -46.89 22.54 2.02
N VAL A 124 -46.51 22.54 3.30
CA VAL A 124 -46.92 23.55 4.28
C VAL A 124 -45.74 24.39 4.77
N LYS A 125 -46.00 25.68 5.03
CA LYS A 125 -44.99 26.63 5.54
C LYS A 125 -45.13 26.84 7.05
N LYS A 126 -44.03 27.26 7.70
CA LYS A 126 -44.06 27.63 9.12
C LYS A 126 -45.07 28.76 9.37
N GLY A 127 -45.99 28.54 10.31
CA GLY A 127 -47.04 29.51 10.66
C GLY A 127 -48.31 29.44 9.81
N GLN A 128 -48.38 28.55 8.83
CA GLN A 128 -49.58 28.32 8.05
C GLN A 128 -50.70 27.70 8.92
N LEU A 129 -51.92 28.21 8.77
CA LEU A 129 -53.10 27.64 9.42
C LEU A 129 -53.47 26.32 8.75
N LEU A 130 -53.33 25.21 9.47
CA LEU A 130 -53.62 23.86 8.96
C LEU A 130 -55.06 23.44 9.25
N LEU A 131 -55.51 23.74 10.47
CA LEU A 131 -56.79 23.28 11.01
C LEU A 131 -57.34 24.34 11.97
N LYS A 132 -58.66 24.54 11.94
CA LYS A 132 -59.36 25.38 12.90
C LYS A 132 -60.22 24.52 13.82
N LEU A 133 -59.97 24.64 15.12
CA LEU A 133 -60.82 24.11 16.18
C LEU A 133 -61.97 25.08 16.45
N ASP A 134 -63.04 24.57 17.06
CA ASP A 134 -64.15 25.41 17.53
C ASP A 134 -63.65 26.36 18.64
N ASP A 135 -63.65 27.65 18.32
CA ASP A 135 -63.10 28.73 19.11
C ASP A 135 -64.19 29.63 19.73
N ALA A 136 -65.47 29.22 19.70
CA ALA A 136 -66.58 30.08 20.13
C ALA A 136 -66.40 30.66 21.55
N ILE A 137 -66.12 29.79 22.53
CA ILE A 137 -65.91 30.19 23.94
C ILE A 137 -64.64 31.04 24.09
N GLY A 138 -63.54 30.61 23.47
CA GLY A 138 -62.27 31.35 23.52
C GLY A 138 -62.40 32.75 22.94
N ARG A 139 -63.12 32.89 21.82
CA ARG A 139 -63.37 34.17 21.17
C ARG A 139 -64.24 35.07 22.03
N GLN A 140 -65.28 34.53 22.65
CA GLN A 140 -66.15 35.30 23.56
C GLN A 140 -65.36 35.85 24.76
N ASN A 141 -64.48 35.03 25.35
CA ASN A 141 -63.61 35.45 26.45
C ASN A 141 -62.66 36.59 26.03
N VAL A 142 -62.08 36.52 24.83
CA VAL A 142 -61.22 37.59 24.31
C VAL A 142 -61.99 38.88 24.08
N VAL A 143 -63.23 38.80 23.58
CA VAL A 143 -64.08 39.99 23.37
C VAL A 143 -64.41 40.64 24.71
N ALA A 144 -64.83 39.86 25.72
CA ALA A 144 -65.11 40.36 27.06
C ALA A 144 -63.87 41.04 27.68
N MET A 145 -62.69 40.41 27.55
CA MET A 145 -61.43 40.96 28.07
C MET A 145 -61.01 42.26 27.37
N ARG A 146 -61.28 42.40 26.07
CA ARG A 146 -61.02 43.63 25.33
C ARG A 146 -61.93 44.76 25.80
N GLN A 147 -63.21 44.47 26.01
CA GLN A 147 -64.17 45.46 26.52
C GLN A 147 -63.79 45.93 27.93
N SER A 148 -63.36 45.02 28.81
CA SER A 148 -62.88 45.41 30.14
C SER A 148 -61.58 46.22 30.08
N MET A 149 -60.64 45.87 29.20
CA MET A 149 -59.43 46.67 28.99
C MET A 149 -59.73 48.08 28.49
N GLU A 150 -60.64 48.23 27.51
CA GLU A 150 -61.03 49.57 27.02
C GLU A 150 -61.71 50.38 28.11
N ALA A 151 -62.59 49.77 28.91
CA ALA A 151 -63.19 50.45 30.07
C ALA A 151 -62.13 50.94 31.06
N VAL A 152 -61.16 50.10 31.45
CA VAL A 152 -60.06 50.49 32.34
C VAL A 152 -59.18 51.58 31.71
N LYS A 153 -58.92 51.50 30.39
CA LYS A 153 -58.14 52.50 29.66
C LYS A 153 -58.83 53.86 29.64
N THR A 154 -60.15 53.90 29.48
CA THR A 154 -60.91 55.16 29.57
C THR A 154 -60.87 55.74 30.99
N GLN A 155 -61.02 54.91 32.03
CA GLN A 155 -60.87 55.37 33.42
C GLN A 155 -59.48 55.94 33.70
N LEU A 156 -58.42 55.29 33.21
CA LEU A 156 -57.05 55.79 33.35
C LEU A 156 -56.84 57.12 32.61
N ALA A 157 -57.44 57.28 31.43
CA ALA A 157 -57.36 58.52 30.66
C ALA A 157 -58.11 59.68 31.35
N LEU A 158 -59.22 59.40 32.05
CA LEU A 158 -59.97 60.39 32.84
C LEU A 158 -59.25 60.76 34.15
N ALA A 159 -58.41 59.87 34.68
CA ALA A 159 -57.65 60.07 35.91
C ALA A 159 -56.31 60.81 35.70
N ARG A 160 -55.93 61.10 34.46
CA ARG A 160 -54.76 61.92 34.10
C ARG A 160 -55.20 63.33 33.72
#